data_AF-A0A7Y5E036-F1
#
_entry.id   AF-A0A7Y5E036-F1
#
_cell.length_a   1.000
_cell.length_b   1.000
_cell.length_c   1.000
_cell.angle_alpha   90.00
_cell.angle_beta   90.00
_cell.angle_gamma   90.00
#
_symmetry.space_group_name_H-M   'P 1'
#
loop_
_entity.id
_entity.type
_entity.pdbx_description
1 polymer ?
#
loop_
_entity_poly.entity_id
_entity_poly.type
_entity_poly.pdbx_seq_one_letter_code
_entity_poly.pdbx_strand_id
1 'polypeptide(L)'
;MLLVHESLSPAGANERVYLACKDGALVLLEGEAEVEIPEAILARIFARYGNPLEPSVRIEGPSLDLPSGARITHLRFLARYDVIAKDYLVLERKGEEPLVELATGIVAALQHLARGAQE
;
A
#
# COMPACT_ATOMS: atom_id res chain seq x y z
N MET A 1 -11.76 1.14 2.43
CA MET A 1 -10.59 1.51 3.25
C MET A 1 -9.78 0.25 3.51
N LEU A 2 -8.46 0.33 3.43
CA LEU A 2 -7.50 -0.77 3.52
C LEU A 2 -6.40 -0.40 4.51
N LEU A 3 -6.20 -1.20 5.56
CA LEU A 3 -5.05 -1.05 6.45
C LEU A 3 -3.79 -1.47 5.70
N VAL A 4 -2.80 -0.59 5.64
CA VAL A 4 -1.55 -0.84 4.88
C VAL A 4 -0.31 -0.84 5.76
N HIS A 5 -0.37 -0.26 6.96
CA HIS A 5 0.71 -0.33 7.92
C HIS A 5 0.21 -0.15 9.35
N GLU A 6 0.83 -0.84 10.29
CA GLU A 6 0.65 -0.66 11.73
C GLU A 6 2.03 -0.59 12.39
N SER A 7 2.22 0.39 13.27
CA SER A 7 3.44 0.63 14.03
C SER A 7 3.12 0.99 15.48
N LEU A 8 4.12 0.94 16.34
CA LEU A 8 4.02 1.46 17.71
C LEU A 8 4.74 2.81 17.79
N SER A 9 4.05 3.81 18.31
CA SER A 9 4.65 5.10 18.63
C SER A 9 5.65 4.95 19.78
N PRO A 10 6.55 5.94 19.98
CA PRO A 10 7.45 5.95 21.14
C PRO A 10 6.73 5.92 22.50
N ALA A 11 5.46 6.35 22.54
CA ALA A 11 4.62 6.29 23.73
C ALA A 11 3.88 4.95 23.90
N GLY A 12 4.10 3.99 22.99
CA GLY A 12 3.45 2.68 22.97
C GLY A 12 2.02 2.70 22.43
N ALA A 13 1.61 3.78 21.76
CA ALA A 13 0.31 3.83 21.09
C ALA A 13 0.39 3.14 19.73
N ASN A 14 -0.66 2.42 19.33
CA ASN A 14 -0.77 1.87 17.98
C ASN A 14 -1.03 3.00 16.98
N GLU A 15 -0.14 3.12 16.01
CA GLU A 15 -0.29 4.00 14.85
C GLU A 15 -0.69 3.14 13.65
N ARG A 16 -1.68 3.61 12.91
CA ARG A 16 -2.23 2.90 11.76
C ARG A 16 -2.29 3.82 10.56
N VAL A 17 -1.88 3.27 9.42
CA VAL A 17 -1.95 3.94 8.13
C VAL A 17 -2.93 3.18 7.24
N TYR A 18 -3.89 3.90 6.69
CA TYR A 18 -4.88 3.34 5.77
C TYR A 18 -4.83 4.00 4.40
N LEU A 19 -5.19 3.24 3.38
CA LEU A 19 -5.60 3.77 2.08
C LEU A 19 -7.12 3.73 1.98
N ALA A 20 -7.72 4.77 1.42
CA ALA A 20 -9.14 4.83 1.14
C ALA A 20 -9.40 5.46 -0.22
N CYS A 21 -10.57 5.18 -0.78
CA CYS A 21 -11.12 5.94 -1.89
C CYS A 21 -12.28 6.78 -1.35
N LYS A 22 -12.18 8.10 -1.47
CA LYS A 22 -13.20 9.06 -1.05
C LYS A 22 -13.46 10.02 -2.20
N ASP A 23 -14.73 10.19 -2.56
CA ASP A 23 -15.16 11.08 -3.66
C ASP A 23 -14.40 10.86 -4.99
N GLY A 24 -14.00 9.60 -5.25
CA GLY A 24 -13.25 9.23 -6.47
C GLY A 24 -11.75 9.53 -6.42
N ALA A 25 -11.21 9.95 -5.28
CA ALA A 25 -9.78 10.17 -5.07
C ALA A 25 -9.19 9.13 -4.11
N LEU A 26 -7.92 8.78 -4.33
CA LEU A 26 -7.14 7.94 -3.41
C LEU A 26 -6.64 8.84 -2.27
N VAL A 27 -6.79 8.35 -1.05
CA VAL A 27 -6.49 9.11 0.17
C VAL A 27 -5.65 8.26 1.12
N LEU A 28 -4.60 8.86 1.65
CA LEU A 28 -3.79 8.35 2.76
C LEU A 28 -4.36 8.88 4.08
N LEU A 29 -4.66 7.98 5.01
CA LEU A 29 -5.17 8.31 6.34
C LEU A 29 -4.16 7.87 7.40
N GLU A 30 -3.73 8.82 8.24
CA GLU A 30 -2.77 8.59 9.32
C GLU A 30 -3.22 9.37 10.57
N GLY A 31 -3.75 8.66 11.57
CA GLY A 31 -4.40 9.31 12.70
C GLY A 31 -5.60 10.15 12.26
N GLU A 32 -5.58 11.45 12.56
CA GLU A 32 -6.58 12.43 12.10
C GLU A 32 -6.19 13.09 10.77
N ALA A 33 -4.98 12.86 10.27
CA ALA A 33 -4.51 13.45 9.04
C ALA A 33 -5.08 12.70 7.83
N GLU A 34 -5.50 13.49 6.85
CA GLU A 34 -6.05 13.01 5.59
C GLU A 34 -5.37 13.73 4.45
N VAL A 35 -4.73 12.98 3.55
CA VAL A 35 -4.00 13.53 2.42
C VAL A 35 -4.41 12.82 1.14
N GLU A 36 -4.92 13.58 0.19
CA GLU A 36 -5.21 13.08 -1.14
C GLU A 36 -3.90 12.76 -1.89
N ILE A 37 -3.83 11.57 -2.46
CA ILE A 37 -2.70 11.11 -3.25
C ILE A 37 -3.18 10.82 -4.66
N PRO A 38 -2.63 11.49 -5.69
CA PRO A 38 -2.98 11.14 -7.06
C PRO A 38 -2.64 9.67 -7.34
N GLU A 39 -3.56 8.90 -7.90
CA GLU A 39 -3.35 7.47 -8.15
C GLU A 39 -2.13 7.20 -9.05
N ALA A 40 -1.82 8.13 -9.96
CA ALA A 40 -0.62 8.08 -10.80
C ALA A 40 0.68 8.07 -9.98
N ILE A 41 0.70 8.69 -8.79
CA ILE A 41 1.85 8.65 -7.88
C ILE A 41 2.03 7.25 -7.32
N LEU A 42 0.94 6.60 -6.86
CA LEU A 42 0.98 5.22 -6.41
C LEU A 42 1.51 4.30 -7.50
N ALA A 43 0.99 4.41 -8.73
CA ALA A 43 1.48 3.65 -9.88
C ALA A 43 2.98 3.88 -10.13
N ARG A 44 3.47 5.11 -9.98
CA ARG A 44 4.91 5.44 -10.11
C ARG A 44 5.76 4.86 -8.98
N ILE A 45 5.25 4.80 -7.75
CA ILE A 45 5.93 4.14 -6.63
C ILE A 45 6.09 2.66 -6.93
N PHE A 46 5.02 1.97 -7.34
CA PHE A 46 5.07 0.57 -7.73
C PHE A 46 5.99 0.34 -8.93
N ALA A 47 5.94 1.19 -9.96
CA ALA A 47 6.84 1.06 -11.12
C ALA A 47 8.32 1.28 -10.77
N ARG A 48 8.62 2.03 -9.70
CA ARG A 48 9.98 2.34 -9.27
C ARG A 48 10.54 1.29 -8.31
N TYR A 49 9.72 0.84 -7.36
CA TYR A 49 10.17 0.00 -6.24
C TYR A 49 9.65 -1.43 -6.35
N GLY A 50 8.45 -1.62 -6.90
CA GLY A 50 7.83 -2.92 -6.99
C GLY A 50 8.49 -3.84 -8.01
N ASN A 51 8.23 -5.12 -7.81
CA ASN A 51 8.70 -6.21 -8.66
C ASN A 51 7.51 -7.01 -9.17
N PRO A 52 7.62 -7.72 -10.31
CA PRO A 52 6.65 -8.73 -10.70
C PRO A 52 6.31 -9.70 -9.57
N LEU A 53 5.03 -9.99 -9.39
CA LEU A 53 4.60 -11.01 -8.43
C LEU A 53 4.95 -12.41 -8.95
N GLU A 54 5.58 -13.23 -8.09
CA GLU A 54 5.85 -14.64 -8.36
C GLU A 54 4.55 -15.38 -8.79
N PRO A 55 4.49 -16.03 -9.97
CA PRO A 55 3.24 -16.56 -10.53
C PRO A 55 2.52 -17.61 -9.66
N SER A 56 3.25 -18.27 -8.76
CA SER A 56 2.69 -19.27 -7.85
C SER A 56 2.01 -18.68 -6.62
N VAL A 57 2.21 -17.38 -6.35
CA VAL A 57 1.63 -16.70 -5.20
C VAL A 57 0.18 -16.34 -5.49
N ARG A 58 -0.72 -16.74 -4.59
CA ARG A 58 -2.12 -16.34 -4.65
C ARG A 58 -2.30 -14.96 -4.02
N ILE A 59 -2.99 -14.08 -4.74
CA ILE A 59 -3.36 -12.75 -4.24
C ILE A 59 -4.65 -12.91 -3.43
N GLU A 60 -4.49 -13.11 -2.12
CA GLU A 60 -5.60 -13.27 -1.18
C GLU A 60 -5.40 -12.30 -0.01
N GLY A 61 -6.44 -11.53 0.33
CA GLY A 61 -6.40 -10.60 1.45
C GLY A 61 -7.37 -9.42 1.31
N PRO A 62 -7.40 -8.52 2.31
CA PRO A 62 -8.13 -7.27 2.20
C PRO A 62 -7.63 -6.45 1.01
N SER A 63 -8.56 -5.85 0.26
CA SER A 63 -8.23 -5.10 -0.95
C SER A 63 -8.99 -3.80 -1.05
N LEU A 64 -8.49 -2.90 -1.89
CA LEU A 64 -9.11 -1.64 -2.26
C LEU A 64 -9.15 -1.54 -3.79
N ASP A 65 -10.35 -1.42 -4.35
CA ASP A 65 -10.52 -1.06 -5.76
C ASP A 65 -10.27 0.45 -5.93
N LEU A 66 -9.53 0.80 -6.97
CA LEU A 66 -9.13 2.16 -7.28
C LEU A 66 -10.03 2.77 -8.38
N PRO A 67 -10.15 4.12 -8.44
CA PRO A 67 -10.96 4.80 -9.44
C PRO A 67 -10.62 4.43 -10.90
N SER A 68 -9.35 4.14 -11.20
CA SER A 68 -8.93 3.70 -12.54
C SER A 68 -9.40 2.28 -12.93
N GLY A 69 -9.95 1.51 -11.98
CA GLY A 69 -10.21 0.08 -12.13
C GLY A 69 -9.00 -0.80 -11.78
N ALA A 70 -7.89 -0.21 -11.33
CA ALA A 70 -6.82 -0.96 -10.67
C ALA A 70 -7.26 -1.45 -9.28
N ARG A 71 -6.52 -2.40 -8.70
CA ARG A 71 -6.79 -2.91 -7.35
C ARG A 71 -5.50 -3.01 -6.54
N ILE A 72 -5.56 -2.61 -5.28
CA ILE A 72 -4.49 -2.84 -4.30
C ILE A 72 -4.94 -3.93 -3.35
N THR A 73 -4.12 -4.94 -3.15
CA THR A 73 -4.38 -6.01 -2.17
C THR A 73 -3.27 -6.06 -1.14
N HIS A 74 -3.64 -6.10 0.14
CA HIS A 74 -2.71 -6.34 1.24
C HIS A 74 -2.51 -7.84 1.42
N LEU A 75 -1.30 -8.31 1.20
CA LEU A 75 -0.92 -9.72 1.23
C LEU A 75 0.05 -9.95 2.39
N ARG A 76 -0.34 -10.80 3.34
CA ARG A 76 0.56 -11.29 4.38
C ARG A 76 1.18 -12.61 3.93
N PHE A 77 2.49 -12.62 3.70
CA PHE A 77 3.19 -13.77 3.14
C PHE A 77 4.36 -14.21 4.02
N LEU A 78 4.42 -15.51 4.32
CA LEU A 78 5.54 -16.14 5.03
C LEU A 78 6.35 -16.96 4.03
N ALA A 79 7.51 -16.44 3.63
CA ALA A 79 8.42 -17.20 2.79
C ALA A 79 8.95 -18.42 3.56
N ARG A 80 9.32 -19.48 2.82
CA ARG A 80 9.72 -20.78 3.38
C ARG A 80 10.85 -20.70 4.43
N TYR A 81 11.73 -19.72 4.30
CA TYR A 81 12.91 -19.55 5.17
C TYR A 81 12.79 -18.34 6.10
N ASP A 82 11.69 -17.58 6.03
CA ASP A 82 11.43 -16.49 6.95
C ASP A 82 10.85 -17.05 8.26
N VAL A 83 11.18 -16.41 9.38
CA VAL A 83 10.62 -16.73 10.70
C VAL A 83 9.35 -15.93 11.01
N ILE A 84 9.13 -14.84 10.29
CA ILE A 84 8.02 -13.90 10.48
C ILE A 84 7.43 -13.56 9.12
N ALA A 85 6.11 -13.59 9.02
CA ALA A 85 5.41 -13.18 7.81
C ALA A 85 5.61 -11.69 7.57
N LYS A 86 5.86 -11.33 6.31
CA LYS A 86 5.97 -9.94 5.89
C LYS A 86 4.66 -9.51 5.26
N ASP A 87 4.37 -8.22 5.42
CA ASP A 87 3.21 -7.58 4.82
C ASP A 87 3.63 -6.91 3.51
N TYR A 88 2.93 -7.25 2.44
CA TYR A 88 3.15 -6.78 1.08
C TYR A 88 1.90 -6.05 0.58
N LEU A 89 2.10 -5.11 -0.35
CA LEU A 89 1.03 -4.57 -1.18
C LEU A 89 1.23 -5.05 -2.60
N VAL A 90 0.14 -5.53 -3.21
CA VAL A 90 0.10 -5.95 -4.60
C VAL A 90 -0.79 -4.99 -5.38
N LEU A 91 -0.27 -4.40 -6.46
CA LEU A 91 -1.02 -3.57 -7.40
C LEU A 91 -1.38 -4.39 -8.64
N GLU A 92 -2.66 -4.59 -8.87
CA GLU A 92 -3.22 -5.27 -10.03
C GLU A 92 -3.78 -4.23 -11.01
N ARG A 93 -3.40 -4.34 -12.29
CA ARG A 93 -3.96 -3.55 -13.40
C ARG A 93 -4.40 -4.48 -14.52
N LYS A 94 -5.52 -4.14 -15.17
CA LYS A 94 -6.08 -4.98 -16.22
C LYS A 94 -5.10 -5.12 -17.39
N GLY A 95 -4.71 -6.37 -17.68
CA GLY A 95 -3.83 -6.68 -18.81
C GLY A 95 -2.34 -6.47 -18.53
N GLU A 96 -1.96 -6.20 -17.28
CA GLU A 96 -0.57 -6.05 -16.86
C GLU A 96 -0.19 -7.09 -15.81
N GLU A 97 1.11 -7.34 -15.66
CA GLU A 97 1.61 -8.19 -14.58
C GLU A 97 1.46 -7.48 -13.22
N PRO A 98 0.92 -8.15 -12.18
CA PRO A 98 0.81 -7.55 -10.86
C PRO A 98 2.18 -7.17 -10.31
N LEU A 99 2.28 -5.97 -9.74
CA LEU A 99 3.48 -5.49 -9.07
C LEU A 99 3.33 -5.65 -7.56
N VAL A 100 4.38 -6.10 -6.88
CA VAL A 100 4.41 -6.32 -5.44
C VAL A 100 5.60 -5.63 -4.81
N GLU A 101 5.40 -5.08 -3.61
CA GLU A 101 6.47 -4.55 -2.75
C GLU A 101 6.07 -4.69 -1.28
N LEU A 102 7.04 -4.63 -0.36
CA LEU A 102 6.78 -4.55 1.07
C LEU A 102 5.89 -3.34 1.38
N ALA A 103 4.86 -3.59 2.18
CA ALA A 103 3.89 -2.56 2.56
C ALA A 103 4.58 -1.39 3.27
N THR A 104 5.59 -1.69 4.09
CA THR A 104 6.43 -0.68 4.77
C THR A 104 7.15 0.25 3.79
N GLY A 105 7.67 -0.28 2.68
CA GLY A 105 8.36 0.51 1.65
C GLY A 105 7.42 1.44 0.90
N ILE A 106 6.26 0.92 0.49
CA ILE A 106 5.22 1.71 -0.19
C ILE A 106 4.68 2.81 0.74
N VAL A 107 4.37 2.48 1.98
CA VAL A 107 3.82 3.44 2.96
C VAL A 107 4.82 4.54 3.28
N ALA A 108 6.10 4.22 3.48
CA ALA A 108 7.13 5.23 3.70
C ALA A 108 7.25 6.21 2.52
N ALA A 109 7.17 5.71 1.28
CA ALA A 109 7.19 6.54 0.08
C ALA A 109 5.95 7.47 0.00
N LEU A 110 4.76 6.93 0.29
CA LEU A 110 3.52 7.71 0.31
C LEU A 110 3.54 8.80 1.38
N GLN A 111 3.95 8.47 2.60
CA GLN A 111 4.07 9.43 3.70
C GLN A 111 5.10 10.52 3.42
N HIS A 112 6.22 10.17 2.76
CA HIS A 112 7.20 11.17 2.34
C HIS A 112 6.60 12.18 1.35
N LEU A 113 5.85 11.71 0.36
CA LEU A 113 5.19 12.59 -0.62
C LEU A 113 4.05 13.40 0.00
N ALA A 114 3.27 12.80 0.91
CA ALA A 114 2.22 13.49 1.64
C ALA A 114 2.75 14.69 2.43
N ARG A 115 3.90 14.52 3.11
CA ARG A 115 4.57 15.61 3.85
C ARG A 115 5.08 16.70 2.91
N GLY A 116 5.71 16.34 1.78
CA GLY A 116 6.22 17.31 0.81
C GLY A 116 5.14 18.09 0.06
N ALA A 117 3.88 17.63 0.07
CA ALA A 117 2.75 18.35 -0.52
C ALA A 117 2.11 19.38 0.43
N GLN A 118 2.50 19.39 1.71
CA GLN A 118 2.01 20.31 2.74
C GLN A 118 2.91 21.54 2.94
N GLU A 119 4.08 21.58 2.29
CA GLU A 119 5.03 22.72 2.26
C GLU A 119 4.79 23.62 1.04
#